data_AF-A0A9P4YRQ6-F1
#
_entry.id   AF-A0A9P4YRQ6-F1
#
_cell.length_a   1.000
_cell.length_b   1.000
_cell.length_c   1.000
_cell.angle_alpha   90.00
_cell.angle_beta   90.00
_cell.angle_gamma   90.00
#
_symmetry.space_group_name_H-M   'P 1'
#
loop_
_entity.id
_entity.type
_entity.pdbx_description
1 polymer ?
#
loop_
_entity_poly.entity_id
_entity_poly.type
_entity_poly.pdbx_seq_one_letter_code
_entity_poly.pdbx_strand_id
1 'polypeptide(L)'
;MEQNTLKRRGIGLTGVDKEKSFGGYTLLCPLTSSRAHLIDIDGNEVHTWKLPGRIGRHARILPSGNLAVNTLRPGPYPFAFFHKYGGGVMSELDPEGNILRQFTDPMGHHDQYHFGDGRIIYASLEALSPEDSKGVLGGVPGTEAAGGVTYADTINEVDGEGNVVWQWKVSERLPRDEFPLQPHYTREHYPLINSVYPMRDGKHVLASMRSVSAVVIIEKETGDIVWKLKSDVLAQQHNATELESGNILIFDNGAFREGESITYSRAIEVDRSTSQIVWEYRDKSQMHNFFTPFMGSAQRLDNGNTLLCESAFGRVFEVTSAGLGNGWDLPGGV
;
A
#
# COMPACT_ATOMS: atom_id res chain seq x y z
N MET A 1 -6.03 -7.58 -28.91
CA MET A 1 -5.60 -8.23 -27.66
C MET A 1 -6.72 -9.14 -27.18
N GLU A 2 -6.41 -10.34 -26.69
CA GLU A 2 -7.39 -11.32 -26.19
C GLU A 2 -8.12 -10.75 -24.96
N GLN A 3 -9.42 -11.00 -24.82
CA GLN A 3 -10.32 -10.31 -23.89
C GLN A 3 -10.92 -11.20 -22.80
N ASN A 4 -10.75 -12.51 -22.92
CA ASN A 4 -11.21 -13.45 -21.93
C ASN A 4 -10.17 -13.59 -20.80
N THR A 5 -10.56 -13.26 -19.56
CA THR A 5 -9.71 -13.38 -18.36
C THR A 5 -9.13 -14.78 -18.18
N LEU A 6 -9.87 -15.85 -18.53
CA LEU A 6 -9.39 -17.22 -18.45
C LEU A 6 -8.29 -17.50 -19.49
N LYS A 7 -8.35 -16.88 -20.67
CA LYS A 7 -7.34 -17.03 -21.72
C LYS A 7 -6.08 -16.19 -21.47
N ARG A 8 -6.17 -15.17 -20.62
CA ARG A 8 -5.01 -14.44 -20.09
C ARG A 8 -4.30 -15.16 -18.93
N ARG A 9 -4.76 -16.35 -18.54
CA ARG A 9 -4.05 -17.17 -17.55
C ARG A 9 -2.73 -17.64 -18.15
N GLY A 10 -1.63 -17.25 -17.53
CA GLY A 10 -0.26 -17.51 -17.98
C GLY A 10 0.73 -16.68 -17.16
N ILE A 11 2.02 -16.84 -17.47
CA ILE A 11 3.09 -16.00 -16.92
C ILE A 11 3.73 -15.18 -18.05
N GLY A 12 4.18 -13.97 -17.72
CA GLY A 12 4.78 -13.02 -18.67
C GLY A 12 3.75 -12.15 -19.39
N LEU A 13 4.26 -11.32 -20.33
CA LEU A 13 3.46 -10.36 -21.09
C LEU A 13 2.30 -11.04 -21.81
N THR A 14 1.08 -10.68 -21.44
CA THR A 14 -0.15 -11.23 -22.06
C THR A 14 -0.73 -10.31 -23.14
N GLY A 15 -0.28 -9.06 -23.19
CA GLY A 15 -0.61 -8.12 -24.24
C GLY A 15 -0.05 -6.73 -23.96
N VAL A 16 0.25 -5.99 -25.03
CA VAL A 16 0.63 -4.58 -25.00
C VAL A 16 0.00 -3.85 -26.17
N ASP A 17 -0.44 -2.61 -25.94
CA ASP A 17 -0.76 -1.64 -26.98
C ASP A 17 0.22 -0.47 -26.80
N LYS A 18 1.26 -0.42 -27.64
CA LYS A 18 2.36 0.53 -27.50
C LYS A 18 1.96 1.98 -27.78
N GLU A 19 0.85 2.21 -28.49
CA GLU A 19 0.32 3.54 -28.77
C GLU A 19 -0.48 4.10 -27.58
N LYS A 20 -1.03 3.21 -26.74
CA LYS A 20 -1.84 3.58 -25.57
C LYS A 20 -1.07 3.50 -24.25
N SER A 21 -0.09 2.62 -24.15
CA SER A 21 0.71 2.44 -22.94
C SER A 21 1.60 3.66 -22.69
N PHE A 22 1.83 3.96 -21.42
CA PHE A 22 2.84 4.93 -21.00
C PHE A 22 4.26 4.48 -21.40
N GLY A 23 4.49 3.17 -21.49
CA GLY A 23 5.80 2.58 -21.71
C GLY A 23 6.72 2.71 -20.50
N GLY A 24 8.02 2.82 -20.76
CA GLY A 24 9.05 2.86 -19.72
C GLY A 24 9.32 1.49 -19.08
N TYR A 25 9.61 1.52 -17.78
CA TYR A 25 9.99 0.33 -17.01
C TYR A 25 9.07 0.15 -15.80
N THR A 26 8.78 -1.12 -15.46
CA THR A 26 7.98 -1.48 -14.29
C THR A 26 8.82 -2.23 -13.27
N LEU A 27 8.82 -1.74 -12.02
CA LEU A 27 9.46 -2.42 -10.90
C LEU A 27 8.50 -3.45 -10.29
N LEU A 28 8.90 -4.72 -10.26
CA LEU A 28 8.16 -5.81 -9.65
C LEU A 28 8.91 -6.43 -8.48
N CYS A 29 8.21 -6.60 -7.36
CA CYS A 29 8.76 -7.21 -6.14
C CYS A 29 7.85 -8.34 -5.65
N PRO A 30 8.09 -9.60 -6.08
CA PRO A 30 7.29 -10.73 -5.63
C PRO A 30 7.43 -10.95 -4.11
N LEU A 31 6.30 -11.05 -3.42
CA LEU A 31 6.23 -11.05 -1.95
C LEU A 31 7.23 -11.97 -1.23
N THR A 32 7.40 -13.21 -1.67
CA THR A 32 8.28 -14.16 -0.96
C THR A 32 9.70 -14.18 -1.50
N SER A 33 10.02 -13.25 -2.40
CA SER A 33 11.32 -13.17 -3.06
C SER A 33 12.33 -12.36 -2.25
N SER A 34 13.60 -12.61 -2.53
CA SER A 34 14.74 -11.75 -2.20
C SER A 34 15.29 -11.07 -3.44
N ARG A 35 14.43 -10.81 -4.43
CA ARG A 35 14.76 -10.13 -5.68
C ARG A 35 13.70 -9.08 -6.01
N ALA A 36 14.17 -7.98 -6.59
CA ALA A 36 13.34 -6.96 -7.23
C ALA A 36 13.72 -6.92 -8.71
N HIS A 37 12.72 -6.91 -9.58
CA HIS A 37 12.89 -7.04 -11.03
C HIS A 37 12.46 -5.74 -11.70
N LEU A 38 13.23 -5.27 -12.67
CA LEU A 38 12.83 -4.20 -13.57
C LEU A 38 12.55 -4.81 -14.93
N ILE A 39 11.36 -4.57 -15.47
CA ILE A 39 10.95 -5.08 -16.77
C ILE A 39 10.64 -3.92 -17.72
N ASP A 40 10.92 -4.11 -19.01
CA ASP A 40 10.48 -3.19 -20.06
C ASP A 40 9.03 -3.44 -20.48
N ILE A 41 8.53 -2.59 -21.39
CA ILE A 41 7.18 -2.70 -21.96
C ILE A 41 6.93 -4.01 -22.73
N ASP A 42 7.99 -4.66 -23.20
CA ASP A 42 7.91 -5.94 -23.93
C ASP A 42 7.98 -7.14 -22.97
N GLY A 43 8.01 -6.89 -21.66
CA GLY A 43 8.05 -7.92 -20.62
C GLY A 43 9.41 -8.58 -20.44
N ASN A 44 10.47 -8.00 -21.00
CA ASN A 44 11.82 -8.49 -20.78
C ASN A 44 12.35 -7.95 -19.45
N GLU A 45 12.96 -8.83 -18.65
CA GLU A 45 13.74 -8.40 -17.48
C GLU A 45 14.99 -7.65 -17.97
N VAL A 46 15.05 -6.35 -17.68
CA VAL A 46 16.18 -5.49 -18.05
C VAL A 46 17.17 -5.32 -16.91
N HIS A 47 16.72 -5.54 -15.67
CA HIS A 47 17.58 -5.46 -14.50
C HIS A 47 16.99 -6.25 -13.33
N THR A 48 17.86 -6.73 -12.44
CA THR A 48 17.43 -7.35 -11.19
C THR A 48 18.38 -7.04 -10.05
N TRP A 49 17.81 -6.62 -8.92
CA TRP A 49 18.53 -6.51 -7.65
C TRP A 49 18.40 -7.79 -6.83
N LYS A 50 19.51 -8.23 -6.25
CA LYS A 50 19.49 -9.18 -5.12
C LYS A 50 19.32 -8.39 -3.83
N LEU A 51 18.23 -8.63 -3.12
CA LEU A 51 17.89 -7.92 -1.89
C LEU A 51 18.63 -8.52 -0.68
N PRO A 52 18.90 -7.72 0.38
CA PRO A 52 19.56 -8.20 1.60
C PRO A 52 18.69 -9.17 2.41
N GLY A 53 17.41 -9.30 2.08
CA GLY A 53 16.46 -10.19 2.73
C GLY A 53 15.21 -10.39 1.87
N ARG A 54 14.22 -11.09 2.43
CA ARG A 54 12.91 -11.26 1.79
C ARG A 54 12.17 -9.93 1.77
N ILE A 55 11.52 -9.55 0.67
CA ILE A 55 10.83 -8.25 0.54
C ILE A 55 9.83 -8.00 1.68
N GLY A 56 9.82 -6.74 2.16
CA GLY A 56 9.06 -6.25 3.31
C GLY A 56 7.80 -5.43 2.95
N ARG A 57 7.35 -5.49 1.69
CA ARG A 57 6.16 -4.81 1.10
C ARG A 57 6.34 -3.43 0.45
N HIS A 58 7.54 -2.84 0.48
CA HIS A 58 7.81 -1.56 -0.19
C HIS A 58 9.08 -1.64 -1.04
N ALA A 59 9.00 -1.08 -2.25
CA ALA A 59 10.14 -0.82 -3.12
C ALA A 59 9.83 0.35 -4.05
N ARG A 60 10.83 1.19 -4.32
CA ARG A 60 10.74 2.28 -5.30
C ARG A 60 12.11 2.63 -5.87
N ILE A 61 12.12 3.11 -7.11
CA ILE A 61 13.31 3.74 -7.70
C ILE A 61 13.31 5.21 -7.27
N LEU A 62 14.45 5.67 -6.75
CA LEU A 62 14.69 7.06 -6.36
C LEU A 62 15.10 7.88 -7.59
N PRO A 63 14.98 9.23 -7.56
CA PRO A 63 15.44 10.08 -8.65
C PRO A 63 16.92 9.91 -9.02
N SER A 64 17.75 9.40 -8.09
CA SER A 64 19.15 9.06 -8.34
C SER A 64 19.35 7.79 -9.19
N GLY A 65 18.30 6.99 -9.41
CA GLY A 65 18.38 5.66 -10.02
C GLY A 65 18.59 4.51 -9.01
N ASN A 66 18.77 4.83 -7.73
CA ASN A 66 18.93 3.85 -6.66
C ASN A 66 17.61 3.17 -6.31
N LEU A 67 17.67 1.93 -5.83
CA LEU A 67 16.52 1.20 -5.32
C LEU A 67 16.38 1.42 -3.80
N ALA A 68 15.31 2.10 -3.39
CA ALA A 68 14.87 2.09 -2.01
C ALA A 68 13.92 0.91 -1.76
N VAL A 69 14.21 0.09 -0.75
CA VAL A 69 13.50 -1.17 -0.53
C VAL A 69 13.48 -1.52 0.94
N ASN A 70 12.43 -2.22 1.37
CA ASN A 70 12.42 -2.83 2.68
C ASN A 70 12.45 -4.35 2.63
N THR A 71 13.04 -4.95 3.66
CA THR A 71 13.12 -6.40 3.80
C THR A 71 12.73 -6.83 5.20
N LEU A 72 12.21 -8.04 5.31
CA LEU A 72 11.87 -8.65 6.58
C LEU A 72 13.16 -8.85 7.40
N ARG A 73 13.14 -8.31 8.61
CA ARG A 73 14.09 -8.64 9.66
C ARG A 73 13.76 -10.00 10.28
N PRO A 74 14.68 -10.98 10.31
CA PRO A 74 14.51 -12.18 11.12
C PRO A 74 14.56 -11.84 12.62
N GLY A 75 13.71 -12.45 13.43
CA GLY A 75 13.75 -12.25 14.88
C GLY A 75 12.47 -12.71 15.58
N PRO A 76 12.36 -12.51 16.90
CA PRO A 76 11.07 -12.62 17.55
C PRO A 76 10.13 -11.57 16.94
N TYR A 77 8.91 -11.99 16.68
CA TYR A 77 7.85 -11.12 16.17
C TYR A 77 6.86 -10.79 17.29
N PRO A 78 6.23 -9.60 17.28
CA PRO A 78 5.27 -9.20 18.30
C PRO A 78 4.06 -10.15 18.37
N PHE A 79 3.70 -10.76 17.24
CA PHE A 79 2.68 -11.78 17.08
C PHE A 79 2.92 -12.57 15.79
N ALA A 80 2.22 -13.70 15.65
CA ALA A 80 2.49 -14.66 14.59
C ALA A 80 2.38 -14.05 13.19
N PHE A 81 1.35 -13.25 12.89
CA PHE A 81 1.11 -12.77 11.53
C PHE A 81 2.15 -11.74 11.03
N PHE A 82 2.86 -11.05 11.94
CA PHE A 82 3.84 -10.00 11.59
C PHE A 82 4.96 -10.49 10.66
N HIS A 83 5.35 -11.76 10.74
CA HIS A 83 6.35 -12.34 9.84
C HIS A 83 5.95 -12.27 8.35
N LYS A 84 4.69 -11.98 7.99
CA LYS A 84 4.22 -11.85 6.60
C LYS A 84 4.41 -10.46 6.00
N TYR A 85 4.50 -9.43 6.82
CA TYR A 85 4.47 -8.03 6.35
C TYR A 85 5.43 -7.11 7.11
N GLY A 86 6.18 -7.61 8.08
CA GLY A 86 7.32 -6.92 8.65
C GLY A 86 8.31 -6.51 7.56
N GLY A 87 8.82 -5.29 7.67
CA GLY A 87 9.68 -4.63 6.69
C GLY A 87 10.75 -3.80 7.38
N GLY A 88 11.16 -4.26 8.57
CA GLY A 88 11.96 -3.49 9.51
C GLY A 88 13.39 -3.17 9.07
N VAL A 89 13.89 -3.72 7.96
CA VAL A 89 15.20 -3.35 7.39
C VAL A 89 14.97 -2.52 6.13
N MET A 90 15.29 -1.23 6.19
CA MET A 90 15.04 -0.24 5.14
C MET A 90 16.37 0.13 4.52
N SER A 91 16.55 -0.18 3.23
CA SER A 91 17.83 -0.03 2.55
C SER A 91 17.68 0.79 1.28
N GLU A 92 18.72 1.53 0.96
CA GLU A 92 18.91 2.05 -0.39
C GLU A 92 20.10 1.35 -1.02
N LEU A 93 19.86 0.81 -2.22
CA LEU A 93 20.82 0.05 -2.99
C LEU A 93 21.18 0.83 -4.26
N ASP A 94 22.44 0.81 -4.65
CA ASP A 94 22.84 1.26 -6.00
C ASP A 94 22.31 0.29 -7.08
N PRO A 95 22.43 0.63 -8.38
CA PRO A 95 22.04 -0.27 -9.47
C PRO A 95 22.70 -1.65 -9.39
N GLU A 96 23.92 -1.75 -8.90
CA GLU A 96 24.66 -3.02 -8.74
C GLU A 96 24.17 -3.87 -7.56
N GLY A 97 23.35 -3.30 -6.67
CA GLY A 97 22.80 -3.97 -5.49
C GLY A 97 23.67 -3.84 -4.24
N ASN A 98 24.67 -2.95 -4.22
CA ASN A 98 25.42 -2.62 -3.02
C ASN A 98 24.57 -1.74 -2.10
N ILE A 99 24.64 -2.00 -0.80
CA ILE A 99 23.91 -1.22 0.22
C ILE A 99 24.66 0.11 0.43
N LEU A 100 24.00 1.22 0.11
CA LEU A 100 24.54 2.58 0.34
C LEU A 100 24.21 3.09 1.75
N ARG A 101 23.00 2.80 2.22
CA ARG A 101 22.50 3.15 3.56
C ARG A 101 21.49 2.10 4.01
N GLN A 102 21.41 1.90 5.32
CA GLN A 102 20.46 0.99 5.92
C GLN A 102 20.02 1.51 7.30
N PHE A 103 18.71 1.57 7.50
CA PHE A 103 18.08 1.85 8.79
C PHE A 103 17.28 0.62 9.22
N THR A 104 17.24 0.35 10.53
CA THR A 104 16.50 -0.79 11.08
C THR A 104 15.58 -0.38 12.21
N ASP A 105 14.31 -0.74 12.09
CA ASP A 105 13.32 -0.72 13.16
C ASP A 105 12.69 -2.13 13.25
N PRO A 106 12.89 -2.89 14.34
CA PRO A 106 12.30 -4.22 14.50
C PRO A 106 10.78 -4.28 14.36
N MET A 107 10.08 -3.18 14.65
CA MET A 107 8.63 -3.06 14.57
C MET A 107 8.16 -2.44 13.25
N GLY A 108 9.08 -1.97 12.39
CA GLY A 108 8.76 -1.40 11.09
C GLY A 108 8.10 -2.41 10.15
N HIS A 109 7.07 -1.99 9.41
CA HIS A 109 6.26 -2.88 8.59
C HIS A 109 5.58 -2.21 7.41
N HIS A 110 5.03 -3.03 6.50
CA HIS A 110 4.30 -2.61 5.30
C HIS A 110 5.06 -1.55 4.47
N ASP A 111 4.75 -0.28 4.69
CA ASP A 111 5.06 0.79 3.75
C ASP A 111 5.99 1.85 4.33
N GLN A 112 6.67 2.51 3.41
CA GLN A 112 7.72 3.48 3.68
C GLN A 112 7.75 4.48 2.54
N TYR A 113 8.13 5.71 2.82
CA TYR A 113 8.44 6.68 1.80
C TYR A 113 9.87 7.18 2.02
N HIS A 114 10.74 6.86 1.06
CA HIS A 114 12.13 7.30 1.02
C HIS A 114 12.20 8.61 0.24
N PHE A 115 12.72 9.66 0.88
CA PHE A 115 12.84 11.00 0.26
C PHE A 115 14.02 11.11 -0.72
N GLY A 116 14.98 10.18 -0.65
CA GLY A 116 16.19 10.14 -1.48
C GLY A 116 17.42 10.83 -0.86
N ASP A 117 17.20 11.71 0.13
CA ASP A 117 18.24 12.39 0.92
C ASP A 117 18.64 11.62 2.19
N GLY A 118 18.12 10.41 2.38
CA GLY A 118 18.35 9.55 3.54
C GLY A 118 17.21 9.58 4.54
N ARG A 119 16.32 10.59 4.47
CA ARG A 119 15.12 10.63 5.30
C ARG A 119 14.13 9.55 4.86
N ILE A 120 13.40 9.03 5.83
CA ILE A 120 12.38 8.01 5.64
C ILE A 120 11.18 8.32 6.54
N ILE A 121 9.97 8.28 6.01
CA ILE A 121 8.74 8.17 6.81
C ILE A 121 8.15 6.77 6.64
N TYR A 122 7.75 6.10 7.71
CA TYR A 122 7.39 4.67 7.68
C TYR A 122 6.39 4.28 8.78
N ALA A 123 5.69 3.16 8.58
CA ALA A 123 4.82 2.57 9.58
C ALA A 123 5.59 1.59 10.49
N SER A 124 5.32 1.67 11.80
CA SER A 124 5.90 0.80 12.84
C SER A 124 4.88 0.49 13.93
N LEU A 125 5.23 -0.34 14.92
CA LEU A 125 4.33 -0.71 16.01
C LEU A 125 4.84 -0.25 17.37
N GLU A 126 3.89 0.03 18.25
CA GLU A 126 4.09 0.04 19.70
C GLU A 126 3.09 -0.90 20.39
N ALA A 127 3.47 -1.47 21.53
CA ALA A 127 2.55 -2.24 22.36
C ALA A 127 1.63 -1.28 23.14
N LEU A 128 0.32 -1.47 23.06
CA LEU A 128 -0.61 -0.73 23.91
C LEU A 128 -0.51 -1.17 25.36
N SER A 129 -0.86 -0.27 26.28
CA SER A 129 -1.06 -0.63 27.68
C SER A 129 -2.20 -1.67 27.80
N PRO A 130 -2.27 -2.45 28.90
CA PRO A 130 -3.40 -3.37 29.11
C PRO A 130 -4.76 -2.67 29.11
N GLU A 131 -4.82 -1.43 29.58
CA GLU A 131 -6.05 -0.63 29.58
C GLU A 131 -6.40 -0.17 28.17
N ASP A 132 -5.41 0.31 27.41
CA ASP A 132 -5.60 0.71 26.03
C ASP A 132 -5.99 -0.46 25.12
N SER A 133 -5.43 -1.64 25.34
CA SER A 133 -5.77 -2.86 24.60
C SER A 133 -7.25 -3.23 24.80
N LYS A 134 -7.78 -3.11 26.03
CA LYS A 134 -9.21 -3.33 26.30
C LYS A 134 -10.10 -2.27 25.64
N GLY A 135 -9.58 -1.06 25.47
CA GLY A 135 -10.27 0.04 24.81
C GLY A 135 -10.35 -0.06 23.29
N VAL A 136 -9.76 -1.09 22.67
CA VAL A 136 -9.88 -1.33 21.22
C VAL A 136 -11.28 -1.88 20.91
N LEU A 137 -11.98 -1.19 20.00
CA LEU A 137 -13.36 -1.49 19.62
C LEU A 137 -13.41 -2.34 18.34
N GLY A 138 -14.46 -3.16 18.21
CA GLY A 138 -14.65 -4.03 17.05
C GLY A 138 -13.69 -5.23 17.03
N GLY A 139 -13.50 -5.84 15.86
CA GLY A 139 -12.66 -7.04 15.71
C GLY A 139 -13.15 -8.24 16.50
N VAL A 140 -12.41 -9.35 16.45
CA VAL A 140 -12.73 -10.60 17.15
C VAL A 140 -12.12 -10.58 18.56
N PRO A 141 -12.91 -10.51 19.64
CA PRO A 141 -12.37 -10.51 21.01
C PRO A 141 -11.59 -11.80 21.31
N GLY A 142 -10.49 -11.69 22.07
CA GLY A 142 -9.64 -12.82 22.43
C GLY A 142 -8.59 -13.18 21.38
N THR A 143 -8.43 -12.35 20.35
CA THR A 143 -7.41 -12.50 19.29
C THR A 143 -6.30 -11.45 19.39
N GLU A 144 -6.20 -10.77 20.53
CA GLU A 144 -5.06 -9.96 20.90
C GLU A 144 -3.78 -10.82 20.94
N ALA A 145 -2.61 -10.17 20.85
CA ALA A 145 -1.33 -10.86 20.96
C ALA A 145 -1.11 -11.45 22.36
N ALA A 146 0.00 -12.19 22.53
CA ALA A 146 0.34 -12.83 23.80
C ALA A 146 0.27 -11.83 24.97
N GLY A 147 -0.41 -12.25 26.05
CA GLY A 147 -0.67 -11.39 27.21
C GLY A 147 -1.89 -10.47 27.07
N GLY A 148 -2.72 -10.63 26.03
CA GLY A 148 -3.89 -9.79 25.80
C GLY A 148 -3.55 -8.39 25.27
N VAL A 149 -2.37 -8.25 24.66
CA VAL A 149 -1.83 -6.96 24.18
C VAL A 149 -2.25 -6.75 22.73
N THR A 150 -2.79 -5.57 22.43
CA THR A 150 -2.91 -5.08 21.05
C THR A 150 -1.68 -4.24 20.71
N TYR A 151 -1.10 -4.44 19.53
CA TYR A 151 -0.08 -3.52 19.01
C TYR A 151 -0.75 -2.44 18.16
N ALA A 152 -0.41 -1.18 18.43
CA ALA A 152 -0.92 -0.04 17.69
C ALA A 152 0.12 0.49 16.69
N ASP A 153 -0.34 0.96 15.54
CA ASP A 153 0.54 1.61 14.58
C ASP A 153 1.11 2.94 15.11
N THR A 154 2.33 3.22 14.69
CA THR A 154 2.97 4.52 14.74
C THR A 154 3.43 4.88 13.33
N ILE A 155 3.44 6.17 13.01
CA ILE A 155 4.09 6.69 11.81
C ILE A 155 5.31 7.47 12.29
N ASN A 156 6.49 7.07 11.85
CA ASN A 156 7.77 7.66 12.26
C ASN A 156 8.44 8.29 11.06
N GLU A 157 8.96 9.50 11.20
CA GLU A 157 9.90 10.10 10.26
C GLU A 157 11.28 10.17 10.91
N VAL A 158 12.28 9.66 10.20
CA VAL A 158 13.69 9.70 10.61
C VAL A 158 14.52 10.53 9.65
N ASP A 159 15.55 11.17 10.18
CA ASP A 159 16.57 11.84 9.37
C ASP A 159 17.54 10.85 8.70
N GLY A 160 18.50 11.35 7.92
CA GLY A 160 19.51 10.52 7.26
C GLY A 160 20.49 9.81 8.20
N GLU A 161 20.52 10.17 9.48
CA GLU A 161 21.30 9.51 10.53
C GLU A 161 20.46 8.48 11.31
N GLY A 162 19.14 8.42 11.05
CA GLY A 162 18.21 7.53 11.72
C GLY A 162 17.60 8.10 13.00
N ASN A 163 17.77 9.39 13.29
CA ASN A 163 17.13 10.03 14.44
C ASN A 163 15.66 10.31 14.11
N VAL A 164 14.75 10.00 15.03
CA VAL A 164 13.32 10.33 14.88
C VAL A 164 13.14 11.85 14.95
N VAL A 165 12.62 12.45 13.88
CA VAL A 165 12.36 13.89 13.77
C VAL A 165 10.87 14.23 13.85
N TRP A 166 10.01 13.25 13.63
CA TRP A 166 8.56 13.37 13.82
C TRP A 166 7.94 12.00 14.09
N GLN A 167 6.91 11.97 14.93
CA GLN A 167 6.19 10.75 15.26
C GLN A 167 4.70 11.05 15.47
N TRP A 168 3.86 10.18 14.93
CA TRP A 168 2.44 10.16 15.20
C TRP A 168 2.03 8.77 15.69
N LYS A 169 1.23 8.73 16.75
CA LYS A 169 0.85 7.49 17.40
C LYS A 169 -0.65 7.31 17.42
N VAL A 170 -1.10 6.14 17.02
CA VAL A 170 -2.51 5.75 17.10
C VAL A 170 -3.01 5.79 18.54
N SER A 171 -2.17 5.37 19.50
CA SER A 171 -2.52 5.33 20.93
C SER A 171 -2.90 6.70 21.49
N GLU A 172 -2.32 7.78 20.96
CA GLU A 172 -2.50 9.15 21.43
C GLU A 172 -3.51 9.94 20.59
N ARG A 173 -3.64 9.63 19.29
CA ARG A 173 -4.28 10.54 18.31
C ARG A 173 -5.47 9.94 17.56
N LEU A 174 -5.63 8.61 17.49
CA LEU A 174 -6.73 8.02 16.74
C LEU A 174 -7.98 7.84 17.62
N PRO A 175 -9.12 8.51 17.33
CA PRO A 175 -10.35 8.33 18.10
C PRO A 175 -10.98 6.96 17.82
N ARG A 176 -10.85 6.02 18.78
CA ARG A 176 -11.18 4.60 18.58
C ARG A 176 -12.67 4.35 18.28
N ASP A 177 -13.56 5.19 18.78
CA ASP A 177 -15.00 5.17 18.53
C ASP A 177 -15.36 5.52 17.08
N GLU A 178 -14.55 6.35 16.43
CA GLU A 178 -14.71 6.67 15.01
C GLU A 178 -14.10 5.65 14.05
N PHE A 179 -13.12 4.89 14.54
CA PHE A 179 -12.34 3.91 13.78
C PHE A 179 -12.34 2.54 14.48
N PRO A 180 -13.51 1.89 14.66
CA PRO A 180 -13.56 0.54 15.19
C PRO A 180 -12.98 -0.45 14.18
N LEU A 181 -12.32 -1.51 14.67
CA LEU A 181 -11.92 -2.63 13.83
C LEU A 181 -13.15 -3.24 13.14
N GLN A 182 -13.03 -3.59 11.86
CA GLN A 182 -14.08 -4.37 11.23
C GLN A 182 -14.28 -5.72 11.97
N PRO A 183 -15.50 -6.26 12.03
CA PRO A 183 -15.84 -7.36 12.94
C PRO A 183 -15.00 -8.64 12.78
N HIS A 184 -14.47 -8.91 11.59
CA HIS A 184 -13.70 -10.10 11.24
C HIS A 184 -12.18 -9.95 11.40
N TYR A 185 -11.67 -8.78 11.80
CA TYR A 185 -10.23 -8.60 12.06
C TYR A 185 -9.80 -9.14 13.41
N THR A 186 -8.58 -9.67 13.46
CA THR A 186 -7.89 -9.96 14.73
C THR A 186 -7.53 -8.66 15.46
N ARG A 187 -7.43 -8.75 16.78
CA ARG A 187 -7.09 -7.61 17.66
C ARG A 187 -5.59 -7.53 17.99
N GLU A 188 -4.75 -8.36 17.40
CA GLU A 188 -3.30 -8.30 17.61
C GLU A 188 -2.67 -7.00 17.04
N HIS A 189 -3.32 -6.36 16.06
CA HIS A 189 -2.81 -5.17 15.37
C HIS A 189 -3.91 -4.16 15.00
N TYR A 190 -3.74 -2.89 15.39
CA TYR A 190 -4.69 -1.80 15.17
C TYR A 190 -4.02 -0.47 14.72
N PRO A 191 -4.50 0.24 13.68
CA PRO A 191 -5.52 -0.09 12.69
C PRO A 191 -4.94 -0.70 11.38
N LEU A 192 -3.75 -1.30 11.45
CA LEU A 192 -3.06 -1.94 10.33
C LEU A 192 -2.80 -0.94 9.20
N ILE A 193 -1.94 0.05 9.47
CA ILE A 193 -1.48 1.01 8.47
C ILE A 193 -0.67 0.27 7.40
N ASN A 194 -1.12 0.39 6.14
CA ASN A 194 -0.55 -0.31 5.00
C ASN A 194 -0.02 0.60 3.90
N SER A 195 -0.26 1.91 4.00
CA SER A 195 0.48 2.91 3.23
C SER A 195 0.66 4.20 4.03
N VAL A 196 1.82 4.82 3.89
CA VAL A 196 2.14 6.15 4.46
C VAL A 196 2.78 7.01 3.36
N TYR A 197 2.20 8.18 3.13
CA TYR A 197 2.61 9.04 2.02
C TYR A 197 2.72 10.49 2.50
N PRO A 198 3.94 11.08 2.53
CA PRO A 198 4.09 12.50 2.80
C PRO A 198 3.49 13.30 1.64
N MET A 199 2.57 14.20 1.96
CA MET A 199 1.88 15.01 0.96
C MET A 199 2.78 16.11 0.41
N ARG A 200 2.46 16.61 -0.78
CA ARG A 200 3.28 17.55 -1.57
C ARG A 200 3.53 18.88 -0.87
N ASP A 201 2.65 19.29 0.05
CA ASP A 201 2.81 20.51 0.82
C ASP A 201 3.85 20.42 1.95
N GLY A 202 4.37 19.21 2.23
CA GLY A 202 5.35 18.94 3.28
C GLY A 202 4.80 19.07 4.71
N LYS A 203 3.51 19.36 4.87
CA LYS A 203 2.84 19.59 6.15
C LYS A 203 1.91 18.46 6.54
N HIS A 204 1.47 17.66 5.58
CA HIS A 204 0.53 16.57 5.83
C HIS A 204 1.08 15.20 5.47
N VAL A 205 0.51 14.17 6.10
CA VAL A 205 0.76 12.76 5.81
C VAL A 205 -0.57 12.09 5.52
N LEU A 206 -0.65 11.39 4.39
CA LEU A 206 -1.76 10.53 4.01
C LEU A 206 -1.46 9.10 4.51
N ALA A 207 -2.39 8.51 5.25
CA ALA A 207 -2.26 7.16 5.79
C ALA A 207 -3.47 6.30 5.42
N SER A 208 -3.22 5.07 4.95
CA SER A 208 -4.24 4.06 4.69
C SER A 208 -4.28 3.04 5.82
N MET A 209 -5.41 2.98 6.52
CA MET A 209 -5.67 2.15 7.70
C MET A 209 -6.60 1.00 7.31
N ARG A 210 -6.04 -0.20 7.21
CA ARG A 210 -6.72 -1.32 6.58
C ARG A 210 -7.82 -1.91 7.44
N SER A 211 -7.55 -2.17 8.72
CA SER A 211 -8.45 -2.97 9.57
C SER A 211 -9.69 -2.20 10.04
N VAL A 212 -9.67 -0.88 9.88
CA VAL A 212 -10.80 0.03 10.12
C VAL A 212 -11.42 0.56 8.81
N SER A 213 -10.87 0.17 7.66
CA SER A 213 -11.25 0.67 6.32
C SER A 213 -11.35 2.18 6.23
N ALA A 214 -10.23 2.86 6.49
CA ALA A 214 -10.16 4.30 6.39
C ALA A 214 -8.87 4.81 5.75
N VAL A 215 -8.97 5.92 5.03
CA VAL A 215 -7.83 6.73 4.63
C VAL A 215 -7.96 8.08 5.32
N VAL A 216 -6.87 8.57 5.90
CA VAL A 216 -6.85 9.83 6.66
C VAL A 216 -5.71 10.73 6.20
N ILE A 217 -5.91 12.04 6.32
CA ILE A 217 -4.85 13.05 6.20
C ILE A 217 -4.58 13.59 7.60
N ILE A 218 -3.31 13.56 7.99
CA ILE A 218 -2.80 13.99 9.30
C ILE A 218 -1.96 15.25 9.09
N GLU A 219 -2.25 16.32 9.83
CA GLU A 219 -1.40 17.51 9.88
C GLU A 219 -0.22 17.26 10.83
N LYS A 220 1.01 17.42 10.34
CA LYS A 220 2.22 17.06 11.11
C LYS A 220 2.43 17.91 12.35
N GLU A 221 2.09 19.21 12.29
CA GLU A 221 2.34 20.15 13.38
C GLU A 221 1.47 19.87 14.61
N THR A 222 0.19 19.61 14.38
CA THR A 222 -0.81 19.40 15.44
C THR A 222 -0.99 17.93 15.79
N GLY A 223 -0.79 17.03 14.82
CA GLY A 223 -1.13 15.62 14.88
C GLY A 223 -2.60 15.33 14.59
N ASP A 224 -3.37 16.34 14.16
CA ASP A 224 -4.80 16.24 13.94
C ASP A 224 -5.15 15.57 12.62
N ILE A 225 -6.24 14.80 12.61
CA ILE A 225 -6.82 14.24 11.40
C ILE A 225 -7.72 15.31 10.76
N VAL A 226 -7.26 15.91 9.67
CA VAL A 226 -7.93 17.03 8.99
C VAL A 226 -8.84 16.60 7.84
N TRP A 227 -8.73 15.34 7.40
CA TRP A 227 -9.61 14.74 6.39
C TRP A 227 -9.67 13.22 6.58
N LYS A 228 -10.80 12.61 6.24
CA LYS A 228 -11.02 11.16 6.31
C LYS A 228 -12.02 10.67 5.27
N LEU A 229 -11.77 9.46 4.76
CA LEU A 229 -12.71 8.64 4.00
C LEU A 229 -12.80 7.27 4.70
N LYS A 230 -14.00 6.76 4.98
CA LYS A 230 -14.20 5.64 5.91
C LYS A 230 -14.92 4.46 5.25
N SER A 231 -15.38 3.52 6.08
CA SER A 231 -15.94 2.23 5.70
C SER A 231 -17.29 2.30 4.96
N ASP A 232 -17.92 3.47 4.95
CA ASP A 232 -19.09 3.77 4.11
C ASP A 232 -18.73 3.82 2.62
N VAL A 233 -17.45 4.07 2.30
CA VAL A 233 -16.92 4.06 0.93
C VAL A 233 -15.91 2.95 0.72
N LEU A 234 -14.99 2.75 1.67
CA LEU A 234 -13.83 1.88 1.53
C LEU A 234 -14.04 0.51 2.15
N ALA A 235 -13.32 -0.49 1.64
CA ALA A 235 -13.26 -1.81 2.26
C ALA A 235 -11.86 -2.42 2.14
N GLN A 236 -11.09 -2.32 3.23
CA GLN A 236 -9.74 -2.87 3.40
C GLN A 236 -8.73 -2.43 2.34
N GLN A 237 -8.83 -1.17 1.93
CA GLN A 237 -8.03 -0.53 0.89
C GLN A 237 -6.52 -0.53 1.18
N HIS A 238 -5.72 -0.33 0.15
CA HIS A 238 -4.26 -0.14 0.17
C HIS A 238 -3.86 1.06 -0.69
N ASN A 239 -2.60 1.47 -0.50
CA ASN A 239 -1.87 2.35 -1.42
C ASN A 239 -2.63 3.64 -1.77
N ALA A 240 -3.01 4.39 -0.74
CA ALA A 240 -3.54 5.73 -0.92
C ALA A 240 -2.40 6.70 -1.27
N THR A 241 -2.55 7.47 -2.34
CA THR A 241 -1.56 8.47 -2.81
C THR A 241 -2.22 9.78 -3.22
N GLU A 242 -1.50 10.89 -3.07
CA GLU A 242 -1.93 12.20 -3.58
C GLU A 242 -1.57 12.34 -5.06
N LEU A 243 -2.54 12.79 -5.86
CA LEU A 243 -2.35 13.16 -7.27
C LEU A 243 -2.00 14.64 -7.42
N GLU A 244 -1.50 15.03 -8.59
CA GLU A 244 -1.17 16.45 -8.88
C GLU A 244 -2.38 17.40 -8.77
N SER A 245 -3.59 16.88 -9.01
CA SER A 245 -4.84 17.60 -8.82
C SER A 245 -5.18 17.90 -7.36
N GLY A 246 -4.47 17.28 -6.40
CA GLY A 246 -4.81 17.27 -4.98
C GLY A 246 -5.86 16.21 -4.60
N ASN A 247 -6.34 15.44 -5.58
CA ASN A 247 -7.22 14.29 -5.35
C ASN A 247 -6.44 13.11 -4.79
N ILE A 248 -7.16 12.15 -4.21
CA ILE A 248 -6.57 10.96 -3.60
C ILE A 248 -6.88 9.74 -4.47
N LEU A 249 -5.84 9.05 -4.95
CA LEU A 249 -5.96 7.76 -5.64
C LEU A 249 -5.83 6.64 -4.61
N ILE A 250 -6.75 5.68 -4.63
CA ILE A 250 -6.84 4.60 -3.65
C ILE A 250 -7.09 3.27 -4.37
N PHE A 251 -6.36 2.23 -3.98
CA PHE A 251 -6.68 0.85 -4.36
C PHE A 251 -7.60 0.22 -3.30
N ASP A 252 -8.87 0.05 -3.61
CA ASP A 252 -9.90 -0.42 -2.68
C ASP A 252 -10.20 -1.91 -2.90
N ASN A 253 -9.75 -2.76 -1.96
CA ASN A 253 -9.72 -4.21 -2.11
C ASN A 253 -11.10 -4.88 -2.13
N GLY A 254 -12.04 -4.41 -1.31
CA GLY A 254 -13.43 -4.89 -1.28
C GLY A 254 -13.69 -6.22 -0.58
N ALA A 255 -12.76 -6.75 0.22
CA ALA A 255 -12.84 -8.11 0.78
C ALA A 255 -14.08 -8.38 1.65
N PHE A 256 -14.71 -7.35 2.20
CA PHE A 256 -15.93 -7.42 3.02
C PHE A 256 -16.77 -6.15 2.84
N ARG A 257 -16.93 -5.70 1.59
CA ARG A 257 -17.68 -4.48 1.27
C ARG A 257 -19.14 -4.65 1.67
N GLU A 258 -19.66 -3.71 2.46
CA GLU A 258 -21.07 -3.72 2.86
C GLU A 258 -21.98 -3.37 1.67
N GLY A 259 -23.20 -3.93 1.68
CA GLY A 259 -24.21 -3.67 0.65
C GLY A 259 -24.01 -4.40 -0.68
N GLU A 260 -22.93 -5.17 -0.83
CA GLU A 260 -22.57 -5.84 -2.09
C GLU A 260 -22.52 -7.36 -1.90
N SER A 261 -23.13 -8.11 -2.82
CA SER A 261 -23.21 -9.58 -2.75
C SER A 261 -21.98 -10.28 -3.31
N ILE A 262 -21.12 -9.55 -4.02
CA ILE A 262 -19.92 -10.05 -4.68
C ILE A 262 -18.76 -9.15 -4.27
N THR A 263 -17.65 -9.75 -3.84
CA THR A 263 -16.41 -9.03 -3.55
C THR A 263 -15.65 -8.70 -4.83
N TYR A 264 -15.17 -7.47 -4.93
CA TYR A 264 -14.41 -6.97 -6.07
C TYR A 264 -13.44 -5.89 -5.63
N SER A 265 -12.32 -5.78 -6.35
CA SER A 265 -11.40 -4.68 -6.17
C SER A 265 -11.72 -3.55 -7.15
N ARG A 266 -11.36 -2.34 -6.77
CA ARG A 266 -11.45 -1.16 -7.62
C ARG A 266 -10.28 -0.21 -7.35
N ALA A 267 -9.93 0.60 -8.34
CA ALA A 267 -9.14 1.79 -8.10
C ALA A 267 -10.07 3.00 -8.20
N ILE A 268 -9.98 3.91 -7.23
CA ILE A 268 -10.83 5.10 -7.18
C ILE A 268 -9.98 6.35 -7.04
N GLU A 269 -10.39 7.41 -7.73
CA GLU A 269 -9.93 8.77 -7.46
C GLU A 269 -11.02 9.51 -6.70
N VAL A 270 -10.65 10.12 -5.59
CA VAL A 270 -11.56 10.84 -4.71
C VAL A 270 -11.19 12.32 -4.69
N ASP A 271 -12.16 13.16 -5.02
CA ASP A 271 -12.04 14.60 -4.87
C ASP A 271 -11.97 14.93 -3.38
N ARG A 272 -10.87 15.56 -2.96
CA ARG A 272 -10.59 15.81 -1.54
C ARG A 272 -11.58 16.78 -0.91
N SER A 273 -12.10 17.73 -1.68
CA SER A 273 -12.97 18.80 -1.19
C SER A 273 -14.40 18.34 -0.95
N THR A 274 -14.86 17.37 -1.75
CA THR A 274 -16.24 16.86 -1.73
C THR A 274 -16.35 15.43 -1.19
N SER A 275 -15.22 14.76 -1.03
CA SER A 275 -15.11 13.32 -0.72
C SER A 275 -15.88 12.42 -1.70
N GLN A 276 -16.10 12.89 -2.93
CA GLN A 276 -16.79 12.14 -3.98
C GLN A 276 -15.80 11.36 -4.84
N ILE A 277 -16.20 10.17 -5.27
CA ILE A 277 -15.46 9.41 -6.27
C ILE A 277 -15.66 10.10 -7.63
N VAL A 278 -14.58 10.61 -8.22
CA VAL A 278 -14.58 11.30 -9.51
C VAL A 278 -14.04 10.44 -10.66
N TRP A 279 -13.38 9.33 -10.34
CA TRP A 279 -12.99 8.29 -11.29
C TRP A 279 -12.99 6.92 -10.61
N GLU A 280 -13.38 5.88 -11.33
CA GLU A 280 -13.36 4.50 -10.85
C GLU A 280 -12.94 3.55 -11.98
N TYR A 281 -12.02 2.65 -11.68
CA TYR A 281 -11.82 1.41 -12.44
C TYR A 281 -12.26 0.21 -11.61
N ARG A 282 -13.10 -0.64 -12.22
CA ARG A 282 -13.47 -1.98 -11.74
C ARG A 282 -13.82 -2.88 -12.93
N ASP A 283 -13.69 -4.20 -12.79
CA ASP A 283 -14.19 -5.11 -13.82
C ASP A 283 -15.73 -5.10 -13.82
N LYS A 284 -16.34 -4.61 -14.89
CA LYS A 284 -17.80 -4.52 -15.02
C LYS A 284 -18.44 -5.78 -15.61
N SER A 285 -17.65 -6.61 -16.27
CA SER A 285 -18.16 -7.79 -16.97
C SER A 285 -18.44 -8.93 -16.00
N GLN A 286 -17.48 -9.17 -15.10
CA GLN A 286 -17.50 -10.20 -14.09
C GLN A 286 -16.64 -9.66 -12.95
N MET A 287 -17.26 -9.01 -11.97
CA MET A 287 -16.56 -8.23 -10.94
C MET A 287 -15.50 -9.03 -10.16
N HIS A 288 -15.62 -10.36 -10.10
CA HIS A 288 -14.66 -11.26 -9.48
C HIS A 288 -13.39 -11.53 -10.31
N ASN A 289 -13.34 -11.12 -11.58
CA ASN A 289 -12.17 -11.25 -12.46
C ASN A 289 -11.08 -10.21 -12.17
N PHE A 290 -11.41 -9.17 -11.40
CA PHE A 290 -10.44 -8.25 -10.80
C PHE A 290 -10.73 -8.15 -9.31
N PHE A 291 -10.04 -8.99 -8.55
CA PHE A 291 -10.22 -9.03 -7.10
C PHE A 291 -8.93 -9.51 -6.44
N THR A 292 -8.35 -8.67 -5.61
CA THR A 292 -7.32 -9.08 -4.65
C THR A 292 -7.77 -8.71 -3.25
N PRO A 293 -7.99 -9.67 -2.34
CA PRO A 293 -8.51 -9.38 -0.99
C PRO A 293 -7.49 -8.66 -0.10
N PHE A 294 -6.23 -8.56 -0.53
CA PHE A 294 -5.14 -7.93 0.21
C PHE A 294 -4.03 -7.44 -0.72
N MET A 295 -3.16 -6.57 -0.21
CA MET A 295 -2.17 -5.82 -0.99
C MET A 295 -2.83 -5.08 -2.18
N GLY A 296 -2.09 -4.89 -3.27
CA GLY A 296 -2.52 -4.18 -4.45
C GLY A 296 -2.06 -2.73 -4.42
N SER A 297 -1.97 -2.16 -5.61
CA SER A 297 -1.57 -0.77 -5.81
C SER A 297 -2.24 -0.18 -7.03
N ALA A 298 -2.41 1.13 -6.99
CA ALA A 298 -2.83 1.96 -8.11
C ALA A 298 -1.88 3.14 -8.21
N GLN A 299 -1.25 3.30 -9.37
CA GLN A 299 -0.33 4.41 -9.62
C GLN A 299 -0.77 5.15 -10.88
N ARG A 300 -1.10 6.43 -10.74
CA ARG A 300 -1.31 7.31 -11.90
C ARG A 300 0.03 7.56 -12.59
N LEU A 301 0.04 7.43 -13.91
CA LEU A 301 1.17 7.67 -14.80
C LEU A 301 1.03 9.03 -15.49
N ASP A 302 2.12 9.58 -16.02
CA ASP A 302 2.15 10.97 -16.53
C ASP A 302 1.27 11.17 -17.78
N ASN A 303 0.99 10.11 -18.54
CA ASN A 303 0.03 10.16 -19.66
C ASN A 303 -1.45 10.11 -19.19
N GLY A 304 -1.69 10.06 -17.89
CA GLY A 304 -3.01 9.96 -17.29
C GLY A 304 -3.54 8.54 -17.13
N ASN A 305 -2.83 7.51 -17.61
CA ASN A 305 -3.20 6.12 -17.37
C ASN A 305 -2.93 5.72 -15.91
N THR A 306 -3.47 4.59 -15.49
CA THR A 306 -3.26 4.04 -14.16
C THR A 306 -2.68 2.64 -14.26
N LEU A 307 -1.51 2.42 -13.65
CA LEU A 307 -0.91 1.11 -13.46
C LEU A 307 -1.54 0.44 -12.22
N LEU A 308 -2.05 -0.77 -12.39
CA LEU A 308 -2.75 -1.54 -11.36
C LEU A 308 -2.00 -2.84 -11.07
N CYS A 309 -1.80 -3.14 -9.78
CA CYS A 309 -1.26 -4.42 -9.33
C CYS A 309 -2.34 -5.23 -8.59
N GLU A 310 -2.70 -6.37 -9.16
CA GLU A 310 -3.53 -7.39 -8.51
C GLU A 310 -2.63 -8.44 -7.85
N SER A 311 -2.27 -8.18 -6.59
CA SER A 311 -1.18 -8.92 -5.96
C SER A 311 -1.47 -10.39 -5.65
N ALA A 312 -2.70 -10.77 -5.25
CA ALA A 312 -3.01 -12.15 -4.89
C ALA A 312 -2.90 -13.12 -6.07
N PHE A 313 -3.07 -12.61 -7.30
CA PHE A 313 -3.03 -13.39 -8.53
C PHE A 313 -1.81 -13.07 -9.40
N GLY A 314 -0.95 -12.13 -8.98
CA GLY A 314 0.32 -11.82 -9.64
C GLY A 314 0.17 -11.15 -11.00
N ARG A 315 -0.82 -10.27 -11.16
CA ARG A 315 -1.09 -9.56 -12.41
C ARG A 315 -0.83 -8.07 -12.25
N VAL A 316 -0.11 -7.47 -13.21
CA VAL A 316 0.05 -6.02 -13.34
C VAL A 316 -0.50 -5.60 -14.69
N PHE A 317 -1.22 -4.49 -14.76
CA PHE A 317 -1.80 -4.01 -16.01
C PHE A 317 -2.07 -2.51 -15.97
N GLU A 318 -2.06 -1.89 -17.15
CA GLU A 318 -2.31 -0.47 -17.32
C GLU A 318 -3.73 -0.23 -17.85
N VAL A 319 -4.41 0.80 -17.35
CA VAL A 319 -5.75 1.22 -17.78
C VAL A 319 -5.78 2.71 -18.13
N THR A 320 -6.62 3.09 -19.09
CA THR A 320 -6.69 4.48 -19.55
C THR A 320 -7.55 5.38 -18.64
N SER A 321 -7.31 6.69 -18.71
CA SER A 321 -8.05 7.70 -17.94
C SER A 321 -9.55 7.76 -18.25
N ALA A 322 -9.95 7.37 -19.46
CA ALA A 322 -11.34 7.42 -19.90
C ALA A 322 -12.27 6.60 -19.00
N GLY A 323 -11.75 5.59 -18.28
CA GLY A 323 -12.49 4.82 -17.29
C GLY A 323 -13.68 4.02 -17.84
N LEU A 324 -14.20 4.29 -19.05
CA LEU A 324 -15.34 3.70 -19.75
C LEU A 324 -15.49 4.26 -21.17
N GLY A 325 -15.67 3.39 -22.16
CA GLY A 325 -16.25 3.76 -23.45
C GLY A 325 -16.32 2.61 -24.46
N ASN A 326 -17.39 1.82 -24.41
CA ASN A 326 -17.82 0.88 -25.46
C ASN A 326 -16.90 -0.32 -25.75
N GLY A 327 -16.91 -1.31 -24.86
CA GLY A 327 -16.42 -2.66 -25.16
C GLY A 327 -14.91 -2.75 -25.35
N TRP A 328 -14.26 -3.58 -24.53
CA TRP A 328 -12.94 -4.11 -24.84
C TRP A 328 -11.78 -3.10 -24.73
N ASP A 329 -11.66 -2.41 -23.59
CA ASP A 329 -10.40 -1.76 -23.24
C ASP A 329 -9.45 -2.73 -22.53
N LEU A 330 -8.28 -2.82 -23.14
CA LEU A 330 -7.18 -3.75 -22.96
C LEU A 330 -6.57 -3.64 -21.54
N PRO A 331 -6.52 -4.71 -20.72
CA PRO A 331 -5.38 -4.89 -19.85
C PRO A 331 -4.22 -5.34 -20.73
N GLY A 332 -3.44 -4.35 -21.17
CA GLY A 332 -2.05 -4.62 -21.48
C GLY A 332 -1.36 -4.87 -20.15
N GLY A 333 -0.99 -6.11 -19.89
CA GLY A 333 -0.31 -6.52 -18.68
C GLY A 333 1.03 -7.12 -19.05
N VAL A 334 2.09 -6.52 -18.50
CA VAL A 334 3.45 -7.04 -18.45
C VAL A 334 3.54 -8.21 -17.48
#